data_AF-A0A1U7UB85-F1
#
_entry.id   AF-A0A1U7UB85-F1
#
_cell.length_a   1.000
_cell.length_b   1.000
_cell.length_c   1.000
_cell.angle_alpha   90.00
_cell.angle_beta   90.00
_cell.angle_gamma   90.00
#
_symmetry.space_group_name_H-M   'P 1'
#
loop_
_entity.id
_entity.type
_entity.pdbx_description
1 polymer ?
#
loop_
_entity_poly.entity_id
_entity_poly.type
_entity_poly.pdbx_seq_one_letter_code
_entity_poly.pdbx_strand_id
1 'polypeptide(L)'
;MEETDAEDQQRFVYAQRLKAAVHYTVGCLCEEVAVDKEMQFSKQTIAAISELTFRQCEHFAKDLEMFARHAKRSTINTEDVKLLARRSNSLLKYITEKSEEIAQVNLERKAQKKKKLEDGNKTSREPAEAEVEESED
;
A
#
# COMPACT_ATOMS: atom_id res chain seq x y z
N MET A 1 5.27 35.64 -12.34
CA MET A 1 6.72 35.38 -12.41
C MET A 1 7.24 35.00 -11.02
N GLU A 2 6.95 35.78 -9.98
CA GLU A 2 7.30 35.37 -8.60
C GLU A 2 6.49 34.18 -8.06
N GLU A 3 5.18 34.09 -8.37
CA GLU A 3 4.34 32.95 -7.96
C GLU A 3 4.76 31.62 -8.61
N THR A 4 5.16 31.67 -9.89
CA THR A 4 5.64 30.48 -10.63
C THR A 4 6.95 29.95 -10.05
N ASP A 5 7.85 30.86 -9.64
CA ASP A 5 9.13 30.49 -9.04
C ASP A 5 8.94 29.86 -7.65
N ALA A 6 7.95 30.34 -6.87
CA ALA A 6 7.60 29.78 -5.57
C ALA A 6 7.00 28.36 -5.69
N GLU A 7 6.12 28.13 -6.67
CA GLU A 7 5.54 26.82 -6.93
C GLU A 7 6.59 25.79 -7.37
N ASP A 8 7.50 26.19 -8.25
CA ASP A 8 8.59 25.34 -8.73
C ASP A 8 9.56 24.98 -7.60
N GLN A 9 9.88 25.95 -6.73
CA GLN A 9 10.68 25.70 -5.54
C GLN A 9 10.00 24.71 -4.60
N GLN A 10 8.69 24.84 -4.39
CA GLN A 10 7.93 23.91 -3.55
C GLN A 10 7.93 22.49 -4.14
N ARG A 11 7.72 22.36 -5.46
CA ARG A 11 7.79 21.06 -6.16
C ARG A 11 9.16 20.43 -6.05
N PHE A 12 10.22 21.21 -6.19
CA PHE A 12 11.59 20.74 -6.04
C PHE A 12 11.84 20.19 -4.63
N VAL A 13 11.51 20.95 -3.58
CA VAL A 13 11.68 20.51 -2.19
C VAL A 13 10.88 19.24 -1.90
N TYR A 14 9.65 19.16 -2.40
CA TYR A 14 8.81 17.98 -2.24
C TYR A 14 9.41 16.75 -2.93
N ALA A 15 9.88 16.89 -4.17
CA ALA A 15 10.54 15.81 -4.90
C ALA A 15 11.81 15.32 -4.17
N GLN A 16 12.62 16.23 -3.61
CA GLN A 16 13.81 15.86 -2.83
C GLN A 16 13.44 15.04 -1.58
N ARG A 17 12.37 15.41 -0.88
CA ARG A 17 11.87 14.64 0.28
C ARG A 17 11.47 13.22 -0.12
N LEU A 18 10.77 13.06 -1.24
CA LEU A 18 10.40 11.74 -1.75
C LEU A 18 11.63 10.92 -2.16
N LYS A 19 12.59 11.54 -2.87
CA LYS A 19 13.85 10.88 -3.25
C LYS A 19 14.65 10.41 -2.03
N ALA A 20 14.73 11.23 -0.98
CA ALA A 20 15.39 10.87 0.27
C ALA A 20 14.72 9.67 0.97
N ALA A 21 13.38 9.64 1.01
CA ALA A 21 12.64 8.51 1.56
C ALA A 21 12.86 7.22 0.76
N VAL A 22 12.86 7.31 -0.57
CA VAL A 22 13.19 6.16 -1.45
C VAL A 22 14.62 5.70 -1.21
N HIS A 23 15.59 6.61 -1.13
CA HIS A 23 16.99 6.27 -0.90
C HIS A 23 17.21 5.52 0.42
N TYR A 24 16.55 5.97 1.49
CA TYR A 24 16.58 5.27 2.77
C TYR A 24 16.10 3.82 2.65
N THR A 25 14.91 3.60 2.09
CA THR A 25 14.34 2.25 1.94
C THR A 25 15.18 1.37 1.01
N VAL A 26 15.71 1.93 -0.08
CA VAL A 26 16.62 1.21 -0.98
C VAL A 26 17.90 0.82 -0.25
N GLY A 27 18.44 1.69 0.61
CA GLY A 27 19.58 1.38 1.47
C GLY A 27 19.31 0.17 2.37
N CYS A 28 18.16 0.16 3.07
CA CYS A 28 17.76 -0.98 3.91
C CYS A 28 17.66 -2.29 3.11
N LEU A 29 17.01 -2.27 1.95
CA LEU A 29 16.89 -3.47 1.11
C LEU A 29 18.25 -3.93 0.54
N CYS A 30 19.12 -2.99 0.18
CA CYS A 30 20.48 -3.33 -0.26
C CYS A 30 21.29 -3.97 0.87
N GLU A 31 21.10 -3.54 2.13
CA GLU A 31 21.75 -4.14 3.29
C GLU A 31 21.28 -5.59 3.51
N GLU A 32 19.97 -5.84 3.43
CA GLU A 32 19.41 -7.21 3.51
C GLU A 32 20.02 -8.12 2.44
N VAL A 33 20.11 -7.63 1.19
CA VAL A 33 20.73 -8.37 0.08
C VAL A 33 22.25 -8.53 0.27
N ALA A 34 22.92 -7.52 0.83
CA ALA A 34 24.36 -7.57 1.08
C ALA A 34 24.73 -8.68 2.06
N VAL A 35 23.91 -8.84 3.12
CA VAL A 35 24.06 -9.92 4.10
C VAL A 35 23.74 -11.27 3.46
N ASP A 36 22.61 -11.40 2.76
CA ASP A 36 22.19 -12.67 2.12
C ASP A 36 23.19 -13.17 1.07
N LYS A 37 23.87 -12.25 0.37
CA LYS A 37 24.83 -12.57 -0.69
C LYS A 37 26.30 -12.45 -0.28
N GLU A 38 26.57 -12.13 0.98
CA GLU A 38 27.92 -11.90 1.51
C GLU A 38 28.75 -10.92 0.65
N MET A 39 28.09 -9.88 0.12
CA MET A 39 28.69 -8.91 -0.82
C MET A 39 28.29 -7.48 -0.46
N GLN A 40 29.24 -6.56 -0.50
CA GLN A 40 29.01 -5.16 -0.12
C GLN A 40 28.62 -4.29 -1.33
N PHE A 41 27.73 -3.32 -1.12
CA PHE A 41 27.39 -2.29 -2.12
C PHE A 41 28.11 -0.98 -1.81
N SER A 42 28.63 -0.31 -2.85
CA SER A 42 29.15 1.05 -2.68
C SER A 42 28.01 2.05 -2.46
N LYS A 43 28.30 3.18 -1.80
CA LYS A 43 27.33 4.27 -1.60
C LYS A 43 26.79 4.80 -2.94
N GLN A 44 27.65 4.86 -3.96
CA GLN A 44 27.31 5.30 -5.30
C GLN A 44 26.37 4.30 -5.99
N THR A 45 26.57 3.00 -5.79
CA THR A 45 25.68 1.95 -6.29
C THR A 45 24.28 2.06 -5.66
N ILE A 46 24.20 2.23 -4.34
CA ILE A 46 22.90 2.41 -3.65
C ILE A 46 22.20 3.68 -4.16
N ALA A 47 22.94 4.79 -4.32
CA ALA A 47 22.39 6.03 -4.88
C ALA A 47 21.87 5.85 -6.32
N ALA A 48 22.60 5.11 -7.16
CA ALA A 48 22.18 4.79 -8.52
C ALA A 48 20.90 3.93 -8.56
N ILE A 49 20.80 2.90 -7.72
CA ILE A 49 19.58 2.07 -7.58
C ILE A 49 18.40 2.92 -7.08
N SER A 50 18.66 3.85 -6.16
CA SER A 50 17.65 4.76 -5.62
C SER A 50 17.06 5.66 -6.70
N GLU A 51 17.93 6.28 -7.51
CA GLU A 51 17.51 7.14 -8.61
C GLU A 51 16.82 6.34 -9.72
N LEU A 52 17.29 5.13 -10.03
CA LEU A 52 16.63 4.22 -10.96
C LEU A 52 15.22 3.87 -10.50
N THR A 53 15.06 3.48 -9.23
CA THR A 53 13.77 3.15 -8.61
C THR A 53 12.82 4.34 -8.66
N PHE A 54 13.30 5.54 -8.32
CA PHE A 54 12.49 6.75 -8.35
C PHE A 54 11.96 7.06 -9.76
N ARG A 55 12.81 6.96 -10.79
CA ARG A 55 12.39 7.13 -12.20
C ARG A 55 11.45 6.02 -12.65
N GLN A 56 11.66 4.79 -12.19
CA GLN A 56 10.79 3.66 -12.54
C GLN A 56 9.35 3.84 -12.03
N CYS A 57 9.16 4.52 -10.90
CA CYS A 57 7.82 4.86 -10.39
C CYS A 57 7.02 5.72 -11.38
N GLU A 58 7.66 6.62 -12.12
CA GLU A 58 6.98 7.43 -13.14
C GLU A 58 6.42 6.57 -14.27
N HIS A 59 7.22 5.60 -14.75
CA HIS A 59 6.78 4.64 -15.76
C HIS A 59 5.62 3.79 -15.24
N PHE A 60 5.72 3.27 -14.02
CA PHE A 60 4.64 2.49 -13.41
C PHE A 60 3.36 3.31 -13.25
N ALA A 61 3.43 4.56 -12.79
CA ALA A 61 2.26 5.39 -12.61
C ALA A 61 1.51 5.64 -13.93
N LYS A 62 2.25 5.98 -15.00
CA LYS A 62 1.69 6.22 -16.34
C LYS A 62 1.05 4.96 -16.92
N ASP A 63 1.73 3.83 -16.82
CA ASP A 63 1.21 2.56 -17.34
C ASP A 63 -0.05 2.13 -16.58
N LEU A 64 -0.07 2.24 -15.25
CA LEU A 64 -1.24 1.91 -14.42
C LEU A 64 -2.44 2.79 -14.76
N GLU A 65 -2.23 4.09 -14.93
CA GLU A 65 -3.28 5.02 -15.37
C GLU A 65 -3.84 4.61 -16.74
N MET A 66 -2.95 4.27 -17.70
CA MET A 66 -3.36 3.83 -19.02
C MET A 66 -4.13 2.50 -18.99
N PHE A 67 -3.74 1.54 -18.14
CA PHE A 67 -4.42 0.27 -17.99
C PHE A 67 -5.83 0.43 -17.40
N ALA A 68 -5.97 1.24 -16.34
CA ALA A 68 -7.27 1.57 -15.78
C ALA A 68 -8.16 2.24 -16.83
N ARG A 69 -7.63 3.23 -17.56
CA ARG A 69 -8.35 3.95 -18.62
C ARG A 69 -8.75 3.03 -19.77
N HIS A 70 -7.90 2.08 -20.16
CA HIS A 70 -8.22 1.10 -21.20
C HIS A 70 -9.45 0.25 -20.82
N ALA A 71 -9.59 -0.06 -19.53
CA ALA A 71 -10.76 -0.73 -18.97
C ALA A 71 -11.93 0.22 -18.61
N LYS A 72 -11.91 1.48 -19.10
CA LYS A 72 -12.91 2.53 -18.83
C LYS A 72 -13.08 2.87 -17.34
N ARG A 73 -12.01 2.73 -16.54
CA ARG A 73 -11.97 3.09 -15.12
C ARG A 73 -11.05 4.29 -14.89
N SER A 74 -11.33 5.07 -13.85
CA SER A 74 -10.43 6.10 -13.32
C SER A 74 -9.66 5.64 -12.08
N THR A 75 -10.12 4.56 -11.44
CA THR A 75 -9.48 3.97 -10.26
C THR A 75 -8.67 2.74 -10.65
N ILE A 76 -7.37 2.78 -10.32
CA ILE A 76 -6.44 1.66 -10.48
C ILE A 76 -6.80 0.53 -9.52
N ASN A 77 -6.75 -0.72 -9.99
CA ASN A 77 -6.97 -1.92 -9.18
C ASN A 77 -5.82 -2.94 -9.34
N THR A 78 -5.95 -4.11 -8.70
CA THR A 78 -4.92 -5.16 -8.71
C THR A 78 -4.68 -5.79 -10.08
N GLU A 79 -5.67 -5.78 -10.96
CA GLU A 79 -5.51 -6.32 -12.32
C GLU A 79 -4.59 -5.44 -13.18
N ASP A 80 -4.65 -4.11 -12.98
CA ASP A 80 -3.72 -3.17 -13.62
C ASP A 80 -2.27 -3.43 -13.15
N VAL A 81 -2.08 -3.71 -11.87
CA VAL A 81 -0.77 -4.04 -11.28
C VAL A 81 -0.24 -5.39 -11.80
N LYS A 82 -1.09 -6.40 -11.92
CA LYS A 82 -0.70 -7.68 -12.54
C LYS A 82 -0.26 -7.48 -14.00
N LEU A 83 -0.90 -6.55 -14.72
CA LEU A 83 -0.53 -6.25 -16.10
C LEU A 83 0.87 -5.62 -16.23
N LEU A 84 1.35 -4.87 -15.23
CA LEU A 84 2.75 -4.41 -15.19
C LEU A 84 3.75 -5.59 -15.18
N ALA A 85 3.43 -6.67 -14.47
CA ALA A 85 4.30 -7.84 -14.31
C ALA A 85 4.27 -8.82 -15.51
N ARG A 86 3.39 -8.60 -16.49
CA ARG A 86 3.08 -9.56 -17.57
C ARG A 86 4.25 -10.06 -18.41
N ARG A 87 5.36 -9.31 -18.46
CA ARG A 87 6.52 -9.65 -19.29
C ARG A 87 7.38 -10.77 -18.69
N SER A 88 7.21 -11.07 -17.41
CA SER A 88 7.94 -12.12 -16.71
C SER A 88 6.96 -13.03 -15.98
N ASN A 89 6.90 -14.30 -16.38
CA ASN A 89 5.98 -15.27 -15.78
C ASN A 89 6.26 -15.50 -14.28
N SER A 90 7.52 -15.52 -13.87
CA SER A 90 7.89 -15.67 -12.46
C SER A 90 7.46 -14.46 -11.63
N LEU A 91 7.63 -13.25 -12.17
CA LEU A 91 7.19 -12.02 -11.51
C LEU A 91 5.66 -11.93 -11.46
N LEU A 92 4.96 -12.26 -12.55
CA LEU A 92 3.50 -12.27 -12.59
C LEU A 92 2.93 -13.22 -11.55
N LYS A 93 3.50 -14.43 -11.44
CA LYS A 93 3.11 -15.41 -10.42
C LYS A 93 3.31 -14.85 -9.01
N TYR A 94 4.50 -14.33 -8.70
CA TYR A 94 4.81 -13.76 -7.39
C TYR A 94 3.87 -12.61 -7.01
N ILE A 95 3.62 -11.68 -7.93
CA ILE A 95 2.71 -10.54 -7.69
C ILE A 95 1.26 -11.00 -7.52
N THR A 96 0.83 -12.05 -8.25
CA THR A 96 -0.52 -12.61 -8.12
C THR A 96 -0.70 -13.25 -6.75
N GLU A 97 0.26 -14.06 -6.29
CA GLU A 97 0.26 -14.66 -4.95
C GLU A 97 0.19 -13.58 -3.86
N LYS A 98 1.01 -12.52 -3.97
CA LYS A 98 0.96 -11.39 -3.03
C LYS A 98 -0.37 -10.64 -3.05
N SER A 99 -1.01 -10.51 -4.21
CA SER A 99 -2.34 -9.92 -4.33
C SER A 99 -3.40 -10.74 -3.58
N GLU A 100 -3.32 -12.06 -3.64
CA GLU A 100 -4.22 -12.98 -2.94
C GLU A 100 -4.01 -12.95 -1.43
N GLU A 101 -2.75 -12.95 -0.98
CA GLU A 101 -2.40 -12.79 0.44
C GLU A 101 -3.01 -11.49 1.03
N ILE A 102 -2.87 -10.36 0.32
CA ILE A 102 -3.42 -9.08 0.75
C ILE A 102 -4.95 -9.12 0.77
N ALA A 103 -5.59 -9.76 -0.21
CA ALA A 103 -7.04 -9.90 -0.26
C ALA A 103 -7.56 -10.69 0.97
N GLN A 104 -6.88 -11.77 1.34
CA GLN A 104 -7.20 -12.58 2.49
C GLN A 104 -7.09 -11.79 3.81
N VAL A 105 -5.96 -11.10 4.02
CA VAL A 105 -5.75 -10.23 5.20
C VAL A 105 -6.84 -9.16 5.30
N ASN A 106 -7.27 -8.60 4.17
CA ASN A 106 -8.34 -7.60 4.15
C ASN A 106 -9.71 -8.18 4.51
N LEU A 107 -10.02 -9.42 4.10
CA LEU A 107 -11.24 -10.11 4.50
C LEU A 107 -11.26 -10.37 6.01
N GLU A 108 -10.15 -10.84 6.57
CA GLU A 108 -10.01 -11.09 8.01
C GLU A 108 -10.20 -9.82 8.83
N ARG A 109 -9.55 -8.71 8.43
CA ARG A 109 -9.73 -7.39 9.06
C ARG A 109 -11.18 -6.92 9.00
N LYS A 110 -11.88 -7.15 7.89
CA LYS A 110 -13.31 -6.81 7.75
C LYS A 110 -14.19 -7.66 8.67
N ALA A 111 -13.92 -8.96 8.77
CA ALA A 111 -14.64 -9.86 9.68
C ALA A 111 -14.44 -9.48 11.15
N GLN A 112 -13.21 -9.14 11.55
CA GLN A 112 -12.90 -8.67 12.91
C GLN A 112 -13.61 -7.35 13.24
N LYS A 113 -13.66 -6.40 12.28
CA LYS A 113 -14.40 -5.14 12.48
C LYS A 113 -15.90 -5.38 12.67
N LYS A 114 -16.51 -6.29 11.90
CA LYS A 114 -17.93 -6.64 12.05
C LYS A 114 -18.23 -7.25 13.43
N LYS A 115 -17.40 -8.20 13.88
CA LYS A 115 -17.53 -8.81 15.21
C LYS A 115 -17.44 -7.77 16.34
N LYS A 116 -16.50 -6.81 16.26
CA LYS A 116 -16.38 -5.73 17.26
C LYS A 116 -17.60 -4.80 17.32
N LEU A 117 -18.23 -4.53 16.17
CA LEU A 117 -19.44 -3.71 16.10
C LEU A 117 -20.67 -4.46 16.65
N GLU A 118 -20.75 -5.78 16.44
CA GLU A 118 -21.81 -6.63 16.99
C GLU A 118 -21.68 -6.78 18.52
N ASP A 119 -20.47 -6.92 19.06
CA ASP A 119 -20.24 -6.99 20.51
C ASP A 119 -20.55 -5.66 21.21
N GLY A 120 -20.12 -4.53 20.65
CA GLY A 120 -20.41 -3.20 21.21
C GLY A 120 -21.91 -2.85 21.22
N ASN A 121 -22.69 -3.42 20.30
CA ASN A 121 -24.15 -3.26 20.24
C ASN A 121 -24.89 -4.21 21.20
N LYS A 122 -24.25 -5.31 21.66
CA LYS A 122 -24.82 -6.20 22.69
C LYS A 122 -24.62 -5.64 24.11
N THR A 123 -23.53 -4.94 24.38
CA THR A 123 -23.27 -4.34 25.71
C THR A 123 -24.15 -3.12 26.02
N SER A 124 -24.81 -2.53 25.02
CA SER A 124 -25.67 -1.34 25.16
C SER A 124 -27.17 -1.64 25.14
N ARG A 125 -27.56 -2.93 25.13
CA ARG A 125 -28.96 -3.39 25.24
C ARG A 125 -29.11 -4.34 26.42
N GLU A 126 -28.92 -3.85 27.64
CA GLU A 126 -29.59 -4.46 28.80
C GLU A 126 -31.05 -3.96 28.81
N PRO A 127 -32.06 -4.86 28.80
CA PRO A 127 -33.45 -4.46 28.92
C PRO A 127 -33.74 -4.04 30.36
N ALA A 128 -34.25 -2.82 30.52
CA ALA A 128 -34.91 -2.36 31.72
C ALA A 128 -36.09 -3.31 32.04
N GLU A 129 -35.98 -3.93 33.21
CA GLU A 129 -37.03 -4.39 34.14
C GLU A 129 -38.46 -4.51 33.57
N ALA A 130 -38.94 -5.75 33.48
CA ALA A 130 -40.35 -6.05 33.68
C ALA A 130 -40.44 -6.89 34.97
N GLU A 131 -40.80 -6.22 36.07
CA GLU A 131 -41.28 -6.86 37.30
C GLU A 131 -42.44 -7.79 36.95
N VAL A 132 -42.31 -9.06 37.34
CA VAL A 132 -43.43 -9.99 37.50
C VAL A 132 -43.28 -10.57 38.89
N GLU A 133 -44.04 -10.07 39.84
CA GLU A 133 -44.32 -10.78 41.08
C GLU A 133 -45.84 -10.90 41.18
N GLU A 134 -46.31 -12.11 40.91
CA GLU A 134 -47.69 -12.57 41.10
C GLU A 134 -47.63 -13.67 42.16
N SER A 135 -48.28 -13.49 43.31
CA SER A 135 -49.14 -14.51 43.94
C SER A 135 -49.63 -14.10 45.34
N GLU A 136 -50.95 -14.14 45.44
CA GLU A 136 -51.88 -14.31 46.58
C GLU A 136 -51.31 -14.88 47.89
N ASP A 137 -51.54 -14.17 49.01
CA ASP A 137 -52.39 -14.58 50.17
C ASP A 137 -52.68 -13.35 51.07
#